data_AF-A0A151LZ27-F1
#
_entry.id   AF-A0A151LZ27-F1
#
_cell.length_a   1.000
_cell.length_b   1.000
_cell.length_c   1.000
_cell.angle_alpha   90.00
_cell.angle_beta   90.00
_cell.angle_gamma   90.00
#
_symmetry.space_group_name_H-M   'P 1'
#
loop_
_entity.id
_entity.type
_entity.pdbx_description
1 polymer ?
#
loop_
_entity_poly.entity_id
_entity_poly.type
_entity_poly.pdbx_seq_one_letter_code
_entity_poly.pdbx_strand_id
1 'polypeptide(L)'
;MRKFLVLLILTLTLVALCCCERDLEHSLESHSVENIKIGKETANAFVRRQKRASSYYEWYLENYKSPAEQRREQCEEYLPCRYHSRQMRYRFDYRHYSEEY
;
A
#
# COMPACT_ATOMS: atom_id res chain seq x y z
N MET A 1 21.44 -0.17 -45.49
CA MET A 1 20.27 -0.13 -44.58
C MET A 1 20.53 -0.80 -43.23
N ARG A 2 20.86 -2.10 -43.17
CA ARG A 2 21.04 -2.83 -41.91
C ARG A 2 22.17 -2.32 -40.99
N LYS A 3 23.29 -1.85 -41.55
CA LYS A 3 24.41 -1.26 -40.77
C LYS A 3 24.04 0.07 -40.10
N PHE A 4 23.27 0.92 -40.77
CA PHE A 4 22.77 2.19 -40.20
C PHE A 4 21.75 1.93 -39.09
N LEU A 5 20.93 0.88 -39.24
CA LEU A 5 19.98 0.45 -38.21
C LEU A 5 20.69 -0.05 -36.95
N VAL A 6 21.77 -0.83 -37.11
CA VAL A 6 22.61 -1.28 -35.98
C VAL A 6 23.27 -0.11 -35.27
N LEU A 7 23.80 0.86 -36.02
CA LEU A 7 24.40 2.07 -35.44
C LEU A 7 23.37 2.90 -34.67
N LEU A 8 22.15 3.08 -35.20
CA LEU A 8 21.08 3.79 -34.51
C LEU A 8 20.67 3.11 -33.20
N ILE A 9 20.53 1.78 -33.22
CA ILE A 9 20.19 1.02 -32.02
C ILE A 9 21.31 1.17 -30.97
N LEU A 10 22.57 1.05 -31.37
CA LEU A 10 23.71 1.25 -30.46
C LEU A 10 23.72 2.65 -29.84
N THR A 11 23.49 3.70 -30.64
CA THR A 11 23.42 5.08 -30.13
C THR A 11 22.25 5.28 -29.17
N LEU A 12 21.08 4.68 -29.46
CA LEU A 12 19.91 4.76 -28.58
C LEU A 12 20.16 4.04 -27.25
N THR A 13 20.82 2.87 -27.29
CA THR A 13 21.15 2.13 -26.05
C THR A 13 22.16 2.88 -25.19
N LEU A 14 23.14 3.54 -25.80
CA LEU A 14 24.14 4.34 -25.07
C LEU A 14 23.51 5.59 -24.44
N VAL A 15 22.63 6.28 -25.18
CA VAL A 15 21.88 7.44 -24.64
C VAL A 15 20.95 7.02 -23.51
N ALA A 16 20.25 5.89 -23.64
CA ALA A 16 19.41 5.36 -22.58
C ALA A 16 20.23 5.04 -21.32
N LEU A 17 21.40 4.40 -21.47
CA LEU A 17 22.29 4.08 -20.34
C LEU A 17 22.79 5.35 -19.63
N CYS A 18 23.27 6.35 -20.40
CA CYS A 18 23.74 7.62 -19.85
C CYS A 18 22.63 8.53 -19.28
N CYS A 19 21.37 8.35 -19.68
CA CYS A 19 20.23 9.04 -19.06
C CYS A 19 19.82 8.33 -17.76
N CYS A 20 19.80 6.99 -17.75
CA CYS A 20 19.49 6.22 -16.55
C CYS A 20 20.51 6.45 -15.43
N GLU A 21 21.80 6.61 -15.74
CA GLU A 21 22.82 6.93 -14.72
C GLU A 21 22.59 8.31 -14.07
N ARG A 22 22.23 9.33 -14.86
CA ARG A 22 21.92 10.67 -14.34
C ARG A 22 20.63 10.72 -13.54
N ASP A 23 19.61 9.99 -13.96
CA ASP A 23 18.37 9.83 -13.20
C ASP A 23 18.62 9.02 -11.92
N LEU A 24 19.54 8.07 -11.93
CA LEU A 24 19.93 7.27 -10.76
C LEU A 24 20.74 8.08 -9.75
N GLU A 25 21.66 8.96 -10.18
CA GLU A 25 22.39 9.86 -9.27
C GLU A 25 21.42 10.83 -8.57
N HIS A 26 20.51 11.47 -9.30
CA HIS A 26 19.47 12.33 -8.72
C HIS A 26 18.45 11.55 -7.86
N SER A 27 18.16 10.29 -8.20
CA SER A 27 17.29 9.41 -7.40
C SER A 27 17.98 8.91 -6.14
N LEU A 28 19.28 8.62 -6.17
CA LEU A 28 20.05 8.20 -4.99
C LEU A 28 20.25 9.35 -4.00
N GLU A 29 20.44 10.58 -4.47
CA GLU A 29 20.55 11.76 -3.60
C GLU A 29 19.19 12.17 -3.00
N SER A 30 18.07 11.83 -3.64
CA SER A 30 16.73 12.00 -3.05
C SER A 30 16.27 10.81 -2.19
N HIS A 31 16.84 9.62 -2.38
CA HIS A 31 16.59 8.42 -1.56
C HIS A 31 17.59 8.19 -0.44
N SER A 32 18.67 8.99 -0.33
CA SER A 32 19.34 9.20 0.94
C SER A 32 18.44 10.05 1.85
N VAL A 33 17.29 9.47 2.21
CA VAL A 33 16.61 9.71 3.48
C VAL A 33 17.62 9.28 4.53
N GLU A 34 18.57 10.17 4.77
CA GLU A 34 19.57 10.13 5.82
C GLU A 34 18.83 9.71 7.08
N ASN A 35 19.00 8.42 7.45
CA ASN A 35 18.31 7.72 8.53
C ASN A 35 17.44 8.64 9.39
N ILE A 36 16.21 8.94 8.96
CA ILE A 36 15.31 9.79 9.73
C ILE A 36 14.83 8.95 10.90
N LYS A 37 15.69 8.85 11.91
CA LYS A 37 15.38 8.28 13.21
C LYS A 37 14.53 9.31 13.92
N ILE A 38 13.23 9.20 13.69
CA ILE A 38 12.24 9.95 14.44
C ILE A 38 12.48 9.65 15.93
N GLY A 39 12.73 10.70 16.71
CA GLY A 39 12.95 10.57 18.15
C GLY A 39 11.75 9.89 18.83
N LYS A 40 12.00 9.14 19.90
CA LYS A 40 10.96 8.43 20.66
C LYS A 40 9.79 9.35 21.03
N GLU A 41 10.06 10.59 21.42
CA GLU A 41 9.01 11.56 21.77
C GLU A 41 8.17 11.99 20.55
N THR A 42 8.80 12.20 19.40
CA THR A 42 8.13 12.53 18.15
C THR A 42 7.28 11.35 17.66
N ALA A 43 7.80 10.12 17.73
CA ALA A 43 7.06 8.91 17.43
C ALA A 43 5.87 8.71 18.40
N ASN A 44 6.10 8.91 19.70
CA ASN A 44 5.06 8.86 20.72
C ASN A 44 3.97 9.90 20.52
N ALA A 45 4.30 11.08 19.99
CA ALA A 45 3.31 12.12 19.70
C ALA A 45 2.29 11.68 18.64
N PHE A 46 2.72 10.93 17.62
CA PHE A 46 1.81 10.37 16.61
C PHE A 46 0.90 9.29 17.20
N VAL A 47 1.45 8.35 17.96
CA VAL A 47 0.67 7.27 18.60
C VAL A 47 -0.28 7.81 19.66
N ARG A 48 0.15 8.79 20.47
CA ARG A 48 -0.70 9.47 21.48
C ARG A 48 -1.86 10.22 20.86
N ARG A 49 -1.72 10.73 19.63
CA ARG A 49 -2.82 11.40 18.91
C ARG A 49 -3.91 10.41 18.49
N GLN A 50 -3.53 9.20 18.10
CA GLN A 50 -4.45 8.13 17.71
C GLN A 50 -5.17 7.50 18.91
N LYS A 51 -4.45 7.28 20.04
CA LYS A 51 -5.03 6.77 21.31
C LYS A 51 -6.03 7.71 22.00
N ARG A 52 -6.30 8.89 21.45
CA ARG A 52 -7.34 9.81 21.95
C ARG A 52 -8.71 9.57 21.30
N ALA A 53 -8.88 8.53 20.49
CA ALA A 53 -10.20 7.93 20.37
C ALA A 53 -10.64 7.57 21.80
N SER A 54 -11.62 8.28 22.33
CA SER A 54 -12.12 8.01 23.69
C SER A 54 -12.47 6.53 23.78
N SER A 55 -12.19 5.88 24.91
CA SER A 55 -12.64 4.48 25.14
C SER A 55 -14.14 4.31 24.85
N TYR A 56 -14.93 5.37 25.06
CA TYR A 56 -16.34 5.43 24.66
C TYR A 56 -16.55 5.36 23.13
N TYR A 57 -15.71 6.03 22.36
CA TYR A 57 -15.78 6.02 20.90
C TYR A 57 -15.35 4.67 20.32
N GLU A 58 -14.32 4.03 20.88
CA GLU A 58 -13.93 2.67 20.52
C GLU A 58 -15.06 1.68 20.84
N TRP A 59 -15.62 1.73 22.06
CA TRP A 59 -16.79 0.94 22.43
C TRP A 59 -17.98 1.20 21.49
N TYR A 60 -18.25 2.45 21.15
CA TYR A 60 -19.34 2.82 20.24
C TYR A 60 -19.11 2.21 18.84
N LEU A 61 -17.91 2.32 18.28
CA LEU A 61 -17.58 1.72 16.98
C LEU A 61 -17.70 0.19 17.01
N GLU A 62 -17.35 -0.46 18.12
CA GLU A 62 -17.50 -1.90 18.27
C GLU A 62 -18.97 -2.35 18.36
N ASN A 63 -19.81 -1.57 19.03
CA ASN A 63 -21.22 -1.94 19.26
C ASN A 63 -22.15 -1.48 18.13
N TYR A 64 -21.79 -0.42 17.40
CA TYR A 64 -22.62 0.18 16.35
C TYR A 64 -22.02 -0.04 14.95
N LYS A 65 -21.59 -1.28 14.67
CA LYS A 65 -21.14 -1.68 13.34
C LYS A 65 -22.32 -1.77 12.37
N SER A 66 -22.13 -1.29 11.14
CA SER A 66 -23.14 -1.49 10.09
C SER A 66 -23.25 -2.98 9.73
N PRO A 67 -24.40 -3.45 9.22
CA PRO A 67 -24.52 -4.83 8.75
C PRO A 67 -23.49 -5.20 7.67
N ALA A 68 -23.03 -4.22 6.87
CA ALA A 68 -21.99 -4.43 5.88
C ALA A 68 -20.60 -4.58 6.54
N GLU A 69 -20.32 -3.82 7.59
CA GLU A 69 -19.09 -3.90 8.38
C GLU A 69 -19.00 -5.25 9.09
N GLN A 70 -20.08 -5.71 9.73
CA GLN A 70 -20.13 -7.01 10.41
C GLN A 70 -19.84 -8.17 9.45
N ARG A 71 -20.44 -8.14 8.24
CA ARG A 71 -20.17 -9.15 7.21
C ARG A 71 -18.72 -9.08 6.71
N ARG A 72 -18.13 -7.89 6.64
CA ARG A 72 -16.72 -7.74 6.30
C ARG A 72 -15.83 -8.39 7.34
N GLU A 73 -16.07 -8.14 8.62
CA GLU A 73 -15.28 -8.74 9.70
C GLU A 73 -15.37 -10.27 9.72
N GLN A 74 -16.58 -10.83 9.56
CA GLN A 74 -16.78 -12.28 9.44
C GLN A 74 -15.98 -12.88 8.28
N CYS A 75 -15.94 -12.18 7.15
CA CYS A 75 -15.17 -12.60 5.98
C CYS A 75 -13.65 -12.51 6.18
N GLU A 76 -13.18 -11.55 6.96
CA GLU A 76 -11.75 -11.44 7.26
C GLU A 76 -11.26 -12.60 8.14
N GLU A 77 -12.13 -13.18 8.96
CA GLU A 77 -11.87 -14.39 9.73
C GLU A 77 -11.78 -15.65 8.84
N TYR A 78 -12.60 -15.72 7.79
CA TYR A 78 -12.62 -16.85 6.86
C TYR A 78 -11.60 -16.70 5.71
N LEU A 79 -10.55 -17.53 5.71
CA LEU A 79 -9.42 -17.49 4.76
C LEU A 79 -9.81 -17.38 3.28
N PRO A 80 -10.74 -18.19 2.74
CA PRO A 80 -11.16 -18.09 1.34
C PRO A 80 -11.81 -16.75 1.02
N CYS A 81 -12.68 -16.27 1.91
CA CYS A 81 -13.37 -15.00 1.78
C CYS A 81 -12.37 -13.83 1.81
N ARG A 82 -11.43 -13.85 2.79
CA ARG A 82 -10.36 -12.86 2.92
C ARG A 82 -9.45 -12.78 1.68
N TYR A 83 -9.18 -13.91 1.03
CA TYR A 83 -8.38 -13.92 -0.20
C TYR A 83 -9.17 -13.31 -1.36
N HIS A 84 -10.43 -13.71 -1.52
CA HIS A 84 -11.27 -13.24 -2.62
C HIS A 84 -11.66 -11.76 -2.48
N SER A 85 -11.91 -11.27 -1.26
CA SER A 85 -12.22 -9.86 -0.99
C SER A 85 -11.06 -8.92 -1.30
N ARG A 86 -9.81 -9.38 -1.11
CA ARG A 86 -8.60 -8.61 -1.49
C ARG A 86 -8.43 -8.45 -3.00
N GLN A 87 -8.85 -9.45 -3.77
CA GLN A 87 -8.82 -9.37 -5.23
C GLN A 87 -9.96 -8.48 -5.75
N MET A 88 -11.15 -8.61 -5.15
CA MET A 88 -12.37 -7.93 -5.57
C MET A 88 -12.70 -6.71 -4.69
N ARG A 89 -11.75 -5.79 -4.54
CA ARG A 89 -11.84 -4.63 -3.61
C ARG A 89 -13.12 -3.78 -3.72
N TYR A 90 -13.77 -3.74 -4.89
CA TYR A 90 -14.89 -2.82 -5.17
C TYR A 90 -16.27 -3.47 -5.34
N ARG A 91 -16.37 -4.81 -5.45
CA ARG A 91 -17.64 -5.51 -5.73
C ARG A 91 -17.82 -6.80 -4.95
N PHE A 92 -17.02 -7.01 -3.92
CA PHE A 92 -17.11 -8.23 -3.13
C PHE A 92 -18.45 -8.28 -2.38
N ASP A 93 -19.27 -9.29 -2.71
CA ASP A 93 -20.49 -9.58 -1.98
C ASP A 93 -20.17 -10.55 -0.84
N TYR A 94 -20.14 -10.01 0.37
CA TYR A 94 -19.90 -10.76 1.58
C TYR A 94 -20.99 -11.79 1.89
N ARG A 95 -22.20 -11.64 1.31
CA ARG A 95 -23.33 -12.54 1.58
C ARG A 95 -23.05 -13.98 1.16
N HIS A 96 -22.41 -14.16 0.01
CA HIS A 96 -22.13 -15.48 -0.55
C HIS A 96 -21.26 -16.35 0.38
N TYR A 97 -20.29 -15.74 1.05
CA TYR A 97 -19.36 -16.44 1.93
C TYR A 97 -19.83 -16.50 3.39
N SER A 98 -20.80 -15.68 3.79
CA SER A 98 -21.40 -15.75 5.14
C SER A 98 -22.48 -16.82 5.27
N GLU A 99 -23.08 -17.26 4.17
CA GLU A 99 -24.13 -18.30 4.14
C GLU A 99 -23.57 -19.74 4.22
N GLU A 100 -22.24 -19.92 4.14
CA GLU A 100 -21.56 -21.22 4.19
C GLU A 100 -21.19 -21.66 5.63
N TYR A 101 -21.67 -20.94 6.65
CA TYR A 101 -21.44 -21.17 8.08
C TYR A 101 -22.74 -21.39 8.86
#